data_AF-A0A4Q0MP95-F1
#
_entry.id   AF-A0A4Q0MP95-F1
#
_cell.length_a   1.000
_cell.length_b   1.000
_cell.length_c   1.000
_cell.angle_alpha   90.00
_cell.angle_beta   90.00
_cell.angle_gamma   90.00
#
_symmetry.space_group_name_H-M   'P 1'
#
loop_
_entity.id
_entity.type
_entity.pdbx_description
1 polymer ?
#
loop_
_entity_poly.entity_id
_entity_poly.type
_entity_poly.pdbx_seq_one_letter_code
_entity_poly.pdbx_strand_id
1 'polypeptide(L)'
;MAGDFENGDERSGLRLTRREALRLTVAAGVSATTLTLAVTDPAVAARAGAFLHGVASGDPKPRRVIIWTRVTKADAPAEIPVTWSVAEDAQMRRVVQSGEDAARIGRDHTVKVDVVGLEPGKTYYYRFEAEGDVSPVGRTRTLPEGAVKRAKFAVCSCSNYELGYFNAYREAARRDDLDAVLHLGDYIYEYGPGLEGYTTPATALGLAPKPRDGLLEPREEIVALEQYRARHALYKTDPDLQKLQRQNPFIHIWDDHEVANDAYVNGAENHQPETEGPWSARRRAGIRAFYEWLPVREPSDGFRLDPETGRPDDLYRVFDFGDLARLVMTDSRQAGREKQLATEKLVAAYTGQPPQGPFPLDVNGKGETRTLLGAEQESWFEKRIAQSTQTWQLIGNQVLMFYQAAPDINGSTVLDATQKAQIIGLLDQIFGAGSGAQIAALGAAGLPFPLAADAWTGYPSARIKMLEALSKAPNPVVLTGDSHNAWTANLVLPSAEGAKPVGAEFGGTSISSPGIEQYLLGLPPELIAAVLVETSARHPNDKLIFTDQGRRGLMLVDVTPKAVTVDHVFVSTVFEKGYATETKRFRVPVGKKAAEEAVSS
;
A
#
# COMPACT_ATOMS: atom_id res chain seq x y z
N MET A 1 32.32 9.33 -70.09
CA MET A 1 31.24 8.53 -70.69
C MET A 1 30.31 8.15 -69.55
N ALA A 2 29.36 9.01 -69.19
CA ALA A 2 28.09 9.30 -69.86
C ALA A 2 27.05 8.18 -69.63
N GLY A 3 25.99 8.54 -68.89
CA GLY A 3 24.67 7.90 -68.83
C GLY A 3 24.41 7.01 -67.61
N ASP A 4 23.25 7.02 -66.95
CA ASP A 4 22.12 7.96 -66.84
C ASP A 4 21.16 7.38 -65.76
N PHE A 5 20.54 8.27 -64.98
CA PHE A 5 19.29 8.21 -64.18
C PHE A 5 18.76 6.92 -63.53
N GLU A 6 18.46 6.99 -62.22
CA GLU A 6 17.06 7.14 -61.73
C GLU A 6 17.00 7.51 -60.23
N ASN A 7 16.16 8.50 -59.92
CA ASN A 7 15.78 8.94 -58.58
C ASN A 7 14.76 7.95 -57.97
N GLY A 8 14.95 7.58 -56.71
CA GLY A 8 13.95 6.90 -55.88
C GLY A 8 13.91 7.51 -54.48
N ASP A 9 13.02 8.48 -54.29
CA ASP A 9 12.61 9.03 -53.00
C ASP A 9 11.60 8.06 -52.38
N GLU A 10 12.00 7.29 -51.36
CA GLU A 10 11.07 6.59 -50.46
C GLU A 10 11.16 7.18 -49.06
N ARG A 11 10.38 8.24 -48.83
CA ARG A 11 9.87 8.56 -47.51
C ARG A 11 8.96 7.42 -47.06
N SER A 12 9.48 6.49 -46.27
CA SER A 12 8.67 5.54 -45.51
C SER A 12 7.92 6.27 -44.39
N GLY A 13 6.82 6.94 -44.72
CA GLY A 13 5.89 7.44 -43.74
C GLY A 13 5.27 6.27 -42.99
N LEU A 14 5.52 6.19 -41.67
CA LEU A 14 4.80 5.30 -40.76
C LEU A 14 3.29 5.53 -40.93
N ARG A 15 2.62 4.63 -41.64
CA ARG A 15 1.16 4.60 -41.73
C ARG A 15 0.63 3.94 -40.46
N LEU A 16 0.34 4.77 -39.46
CA LEU A 16 -0.48 4.37 -38.32
C LEU A 16 -1.81 3.80 -38.82
N THR A 17 -2.14 2.59 -38.39
CA THR A 17 -3.44 1.97 -38.67
C THR A 17 -4.55 2.75 -37.96
N ARG A 18 -5.79 2.67 -38.45
CA ARG A 18 -6.97 3.28 -37.77
C ARG A 18 -7.10 2.83 -36.31
N ARG A 19 -6.63 1.62 -35.95
CA ARG A 19 -6.58 1.11 -34.57
C ARG A 19 -5.48 1.77 -33.73
N GLU A 20 -4.31 2.03 -34.28
CA GLU A 20 -3.23 2.75 -33.58
C GLU A 20 -3.54 4.24 -33.44
N ALA A 21 -4.17 4.83 -34.45
CA ALA A 21 -4.72 6.18 -34.36
C ALA A 21 -5.78 6.28 -33.26
N LEU A 22 -6.68 5.29 -33.13
CA LEU A 22 -7.66 5.19 -32.03
C LEU A 22 -7.00 4.95 -30.66
N ARG A 23 -5.94 4.13 -30.57
CA ARG A 23 -5.17 3.94 -29.32
C ARG A 23 -4.47 5.23 -28.87
N LEU A 24 -4.01 6.06 -29.81
CA LEU A 24 -3.47 7.39 -29.52
C LEU A 24 -4.53 8.48 -29.28
N THR A 25 -5.80 8.27 -29.66
CA THR A 25 -6.90 9.24 -29.44
C THR A 25 -7.86 8.88 -28.30
N VAL A 26 -7.90 7.64 -27.82
CA VAL A 26 -8.71 7.27 -26.64
C VAL A 26 -8.10 7.85 -25.34
N ALA A 27 -6.80 8.12 -25.31
CA ALA A 27 -6.14 8.79 -24.19
C ALA A 27 -6.50 10.29 -24.02
N ALA A 28 -7.29 10.90 -24.92
CA ALA A 28 -7.57 12.34 -24.91
C ALA A 28 -9.06 12.74 -24.96
N GLY A 29 -10.02 11.81 -24.88
CA GLY A 29 -11.43 12.17 -25.09
C GLY A 29 -12.51 11.36 -24.39
N VAL A 30 -12.19 10.22 -23.78
CA VAL A 30 -13.18 9.44 -23.00
C VAL A 30 -13.00 9.79 -21.53
N SER A 31 -14.01 10.41 -20.92
CA SER A 31 -13.97 10.77 -19.50
C SER A 31 -13.96 9.52 -18.61
N ALA A 32 -13.35 9.62 -17.42
CA ALA A 32 -13.42 8.56 -16.41
C ALA A 32 -14.88 8.11 -16.13
N THR A 33 -15.83 9.06 -16.15
CA THR A 33 -17.27 8.77 -16.05
C THR A 33 -17.77 7.81 -17.12
N THR A 34 -17.38 8.00 -18.38
CA THR A 34 -17.81 7.16 -19.49
C THR A 34 -17.27 5.73 -19.35
N LEU A 35 -16.00 5.59 -18.93
CA LEU A 35 -15.40 4.28 -18.67
C LEU A 35 -16.09 3.56 -17.50
N THR A 36 -16.30 4.23 -16.37
CA THR A 36 -16.93 3.61 -15.20
C THR A 36 -18.39 3.23 -15.47
N LEU A 37 -19.17 4.07 -16.14
CA LEU A 37 -20.55 3.74 -16.50
C LEU A 37 -20.64 2.57 -17.48
N ALA A 38 -19.62 2.34 -18.32
CA ALA A 38 -19.60 1.22 -19.26
C ALA A 38 -19.41 -0.15 -18.56
N VAL A 39 -18.74 -0.17 -17.40
CA VAL A 39 -18.45 -1.41 -16.64
C VAL A 39 -19.31 -1.58 -15.39
N THR A 40 -20.01 -0.53 -14.98
CA THR A 40 -20.95 -0.61 -13.86
C THR A 40 -22.28 -1.18 -14.35
N ASP A 41 -22.84 -2.12 -13.59
CA ASP A 41 -24.21 -2.59 -13.82
C ASP A 41 -25.19 -1.39 -13.87
N PRO A 42 -25.98 -1.23 -14.95
CA PRO A 42 -26.87 -0.08 -15.10
C PRO A 42 -27.89 0.09 -13.96
N ALA A 43 -28.35 -1.00 -13.35
CA ALA A 43 -29.26 -0.94 -12.21
C ALA A 43 -28.54 -0.46 -10.94
N VAL A 44 -27.26 -0.81 -10.77
CA VAL A 44 -26.41 -0.29 -9.69
C VAL A 44 -26.19 1.22 -9.88
N ALA A 45 -25.85 1.64 -11.10
CA ALA A 45 -25.67 3.05 -11.44
C ALA A 45 -26.95 3.86 -11.22
N ALA A 46 -28.10 3.39 -11.70
CA ALA A 46 -29.38 4.05 -11.52
C ALA A 46 -29.77 4.18 -10.04
N ARG A 47 -29.50 3.15 -9.22
CA ARG A 47 -29.80 3.18 -7.77
C ARG A 47 -28.89 4.15 -7.02
N ALA A 48 -27.65 4.31 -7.44
CA ALA A 48 -26.69 5.18 -6.77
C ALA A 48 -26.86 6.66 -7.15
N GLY A 49 -27.55 6.96 -8.25
CA GLY A 49 -27.77 8.31 -8.75
C GLY A 49 -26.45 9.06 -8.95
N ALA A 50 -26.41 10.32 -8.54
CA ALA A 50 -25.23 11.17 -8.58
C ALA A 50 -24.04 10.62 -7.77
N PHE A 51 -24.26 9.73 -6.80
CA PHE A 51 -23.23 9.30 -5.83
C PHE A 51 -22.77 7.85 -6.06
N LEU A 52 -22.54 7.47 -7.32
CA LEU A 52 -22.08 6.13 -7.72
C LEU A 52 -20.87 5.62 -6.91
N HIS A 53 -19.93 6.50 -6.59
CA HIS A 53 -18.68 6.16 -5.91
C HIS A 53 -18.77 6.28 -4.38
N GLY A 54 -19.98 6.49 -3.86
CA GLY A 54 -20.25 6.62 -2.43
C GLY A 54 -19.64 7.88 -1.81
N VAL A 55 -19.39 7.77 -0.50
CA VAL A 55 -18.82 8.84 0.32
C VAL A 55 -17.69 8.28 1.17
N ALA A 56 -16.71 9.12 1.48
CA ALA A 56 -15.58 8.74 2.32
C ALA A 56 -15.22 9.88 3.27
N SER A 57 -14.52 9.54 4.35
CA SER A 57 -13.90 10.52 5.24
C SER A 57 -12.49 10.10 5.60
N GLY A 58 -11.66 11.04 6.02
CA GLY A 58 -10.26 10.72 6.28
C GLY A 58 -9.45 11.90 6.82
N ASP A 59 -8.17 11.62 7.03
CA ASP A 59 -7.20 12.55 7.61
C ASP A 59 -7.74 13.32 8.84
N PRO A 60 -8.29 12.58 9.83
CA PRO A 60 -8.90 13.19 11.00
C PRO A 60 -7.84 13.95 11.82
N LYS A 61 -8.28 15.06 12.40
CA LYS A 61 -7.57 15.84 13.42
C LYS A 61 -8.53 16.04 14.60
N PRO A 62 -8.08 16.64 15.72
CA PRO A 62 -8.95 16.83 16.87
C PRO A 62 -10.21 17.63 16.59
N ARG A 63 -10.12 18.67 15.74
CA ARG A 63 -11.25 19.59 15.50
C ARG A 63 -11.67 19.69 14.03
N ARG A 64 -11.20 18.77 13.20
CA ARG A 64 -11.53 18.74 11.78
C ARG A 64 -11.33 17.37 11.14
N VAL A 65 -12.00 17.14 10.03
CA VAL A 65 -11.91 15.90 9.25
C VAL A 65 -12.23 16.17 7.78
N ILE A 66 -11.58 15.44 6.87
CA ILE A 66 -11.93 15.47 5.46
C ILE A 66 -13.21 14.66 5.25
N ILE A 67 -14.19 15.23 4.54
CA ILE A 67 -15.28 14.48 3.91
C ILE A 67 -15.12 14.56 2.38
N TRP A 68 -15.46 13.48 1.69
CA TRP A 68 -15.22 13.31 0.26
C TRP A 68 -16.40 12.62 -0.43
N THR A 69 -16.67 13.02 -1.66
CA THR A 69 -17.50 12.27 -2.61
C THR A 69 -17.12 12.61 -4.06
N ARG A 70 -17.76 11.96 -5.03
CA ARG A 70 -17.71 12.31 -6.45
C ARG A 70 -19.12 12.34 -7.04
N VAL A 71 -19.44 13.43 -7.72
CA VAL A 71 -20.70 13.55 -8.47
C VAL A 71 -20.53 12.92 -9.85
N THR A 72 -21.34 11.91 -10.15
CA THR A 72 -21.25 11.11 -11.37
C THR A 72 -22.47 11.37 -12.25
N LYS A 73 -22.23 11.94 -13.44
CA LYS A 73 -23.28 12.27 -14.42
C LYS A 73 -22.72 12.15 -15.84
N ALA A 74 -23.45 11.47 -16.74
CA ALA A 74 -23.01 11.24 -18.11
C ALA A 74 -22.75 12.55 -18.87
N ASP A 75 -23.66 13.52 -18.74
CA ASP A 75 -23.55 14.87 -19.31
C ASP A 75 -23.27 15.90 -18.20
N ALA A 76 -22.20 15.67 -17.43
CA ALA A 76 -21.80 16.57 -16.35
C ALA A 76 -21.37 17.94 -16.88
N PRO A 77 -21.93 19.07 -16.40
CA PRO A 77 -21.41 20.40 -16.70
C PRO A 77 -20.01 20.60 -16.09
N ALA A 78 -19.33 21.69 -16.44
CA ALA A 78 -17.99 21.99 -15.91
C ALA A 78 -17.95 22.10 -14.37
N GLU A 79 -19.05 22.57 -13.77
CA GLU A 79 -19.21 22.72 -12.33
C GLU A 79 -20.64 22.29 -11.92
N ILE A 80 -20.75 21.47 -10.87
CA ILE A 80 -22.01 21.02 -10.29
C ILE A 80 -22.06 21.48 -8.82
N PRO A 81 -23.01 22.35 -8.43
CA PRO A 81 -23.18 22.78 -7.05
C PRO A 81 -23.46 21.59 -6.14
N VAL A 82 -22.79 21.55 -4.99
CA VAL A 82 -22.91 20.49 -3.99
C VAL A 82 -23.09 21.12 -2.61
N THR A 83 -24.17 20.76 -1.92
CA THR A 83 -24.37 21.10 -0.51
C THR A 83 -23.86 19.94 0.34
N TRP A 84 -23.22 20.25 1.47
CA TRP A 84 -22.75 19.24 2.43
C TRP A 84 -23.21 19.60 3.84
N SER A 85 -23.39 18.58 4.68
CA SER A 85 -23.73 18.76 6.09
C SER A 85 -23.08 17.68 6.95
N VAL A 86 -22.76 18.05 8.19
CA VAL A 86 -22.24 17.18 9.25
C VAL A 86 -23.11 17.32 10.48
N ALA A 87 -23.54 16.19 11.05
CA ALA A 87 -24.47 16.09 12.16
C ALA A 87 -23.98 15.16 13.27
N GLU A 88 -24.57 15.29 14.45
CA GLU A 88 -24.25 14.44 15.62
C GLU A 88 -25.06 13.12 15.66
N ASP A 89 -26.00 12.93 14.73
CA ASP A 89 -26.84 11.74 14.65
C ASP A 89 -26.99 11.23 13.21
N ALA A 90 -27.17 9.93 13.07
CA ALA A 90 -27.27 9.25 11.78
C ALA A 90 -28.52 9.65 10.98
N GLN A 91 -29.54 10.20 11.64
CA GLN A 91 -30.76 10.69 11.01
C GLN A 91 -30.60 12.12 10.47
N MET A 92 -29.43 12.74 10.64
CA MET A 92 -29.09 14.08 10.18
C MET A 92 -30.02 15.17 10.75
N ARG A 93 -30.50 15.00 12.01
CA ARG A 93 -31.39 15.97 12.67
C ARG A 93 -30.66 17.09 13.38
N ARG A 94 -29.46 16.82 13.92
CA ARG A 94 -28.62 17.79 14.65
C ARG A 94 -27.40 18.15 13.83
N VAL A 95 -27.60 18.95 12.78
CA VAL A 95 -26.51 19.48 11.95
C VAL A 95 -25.70 20.49 12.76
N VAL A 96 -24.37 20.30 12.77
CA VAL A 96 -23.40 21.16 13.48
C VAL A 96 -22.50 21.95 12.54
N GLN A 97 -22.32 21.47 11.31
CA GLN A 97 -21.59 22.15 10.25
C GLN A 97 -22.30 21.88 8.92
N SER A 98 -22.33 22.87 8.03
CA SER A 98 -22.86 22.73 6.68
C SER A 98 -22.26 23.79 5.77
N GLY A 99 -22.30 23.55 4.48
CA GLY A 99 -21.86 24.54 3.50
C GLY A 99 -22.13 24.10 2.08
N GLU A 100 -21.59 24.87 1.16
CA GLU A 100 -21.64 24.62 -0.28
C GLU A 100 -20.21 24.50 -0.81
N ASP A 101 -20.04 23.68 -1.83
CA ASP A 101 -18.86 23.61 -2.69
C ASP A 101 -19.35 23.22 -4.10
N ALA A 102 -18.45 22.89 -5.01
CA ALA A 102 -18.83 22.39 -6.31
C ALA A 102 -17.91 21.28 -6.81
N ALA A 103 -18.52 20.26 -7.40
CA ALA A 103 -17.84 19.22 -8.14
C ALA A 103 -17.39 19.79 -9.49
N ARG A 104 -16.08 19.90 -9.70
CA ARG A 104 -15.49 20.55 -10.88
C ARG A 104 -14.82 19.54 -11.81
N ILE A 105 -15.00 19.71 -13.12
CA ILE A 105 -14.39 18.85 -14.14
C ILE A 105 -12.87 18.80 -14.03
N GLY A 106 -12.23 19.91 -13.64
CA GLY A 106 -10.79 19.97 -13.44
C GLY A 106 -10.28 19.00 -12.36
N ARG A 107 -11.15 18.51 -11.48
CA ARG A 107 -10.86 17.55 -10.42
C ARG A 107 -11.72 16.30 -10.52
N ASP A 108 -12.12 15.96 -11.76
CA ASP A 108 -12.98 14.81 -12.06
C ASP A 108 -14.27 14.77 -11.23
N HIS A 109 -14.86 15.95 -11.00
CA HIS A 109 -16.12 16.12 -10.26
C HIS A 109 -16.09 15.52 -8.84
N THR A 110 -14.89 15.38 -8.27
CA THR A 110 -14.70 15.10 -6.85
C THR A 110 -14.96 16.35 -6.02
N VAL A 111 -15.49 16.15 -4.82
CA VAL A 111 -15.70 17.18 -3.80
C VAL A 111 -14.98 16.74 -2.55
N LYS A 112 -14.19 17.63 -1.97
CA LYS A 112 -13.42 17.38 -0.77
C LYS A 112 -13.45 18.58 0.15
N VAL A 113 -13.96 18.39 1.35
CA VAL A 113 -14.15 19.47 2.34
C VAL A 113 -13.37 19.13 3.60
N ASP A 114 -12.49 20.03 4.06
CA ASP A 114 -11.87 19.96 5.40
C ASP A 114 -12.83 20.62 6.40
N VAL A 115 -13.72 19.82 6.99
CA VAL A 115 -14.75 20.32 7.90
C VAL A 115 -14.10 20.68 9.22
N VAL A 116 -14.07 21.97 9.56
CA VAL A 116 -13.50 22.49 10.80
C VAL A 116 -14.55 22.73 11.90
N GLY A 117 -14.10 23.08 13.10
CA GLY A 117 -14.98 23.47 14.21
C GLY A 117 -15.71 22.28 14.86
N LEU A 118 -15.12 21.08 14.79
CA LEU A 118 -15.65 19.87 15.40
C LEU A 118 -15.06 19.65 16.81
N GLU A 119 -15.72 18.83 17.63
CA GLU A 119 -15.22 18.43 18.94
C GLU A 119 -14.27 17.23 18.83
N PRO A 120 -13.18 17.16 19.64
CA PRO A 120 -12.27 16.02 19.68
C PRO A 120 -12.92 14.70 20.12
N GLY A 121 -12.45 13.59 19.54
CA GLY A 121 -12.83 12.23 19.94
C GLY A 121 -14.32 11.90 19.75
N LYS A 122 -15.00 12.63 18.86
CA LYS A 122 -16.46 12.53 18.67
C LYS A 122 -16.79 11.91 17.32
N THR A 123 -17.84 11.10 17.32
CA THR A 123 -18.39 10.51 16.11
C THR A 123 -19.39 11.46 15.50
N TYR A 124 -19.28 11.68 14.19
CA TYR A 124 -20.17 12.52 13.39
C TYR A 124 -20.71 11.74 12.20
N TYR A 125 -21.79 12.24 11.64
CA TYR A 125 -22.41 11.74 10.42
C TYR A 125 -22.43 12.84 9.36
N TYR A 126 -22.28 12.49 8.09
CA TYR A 126 -22.20 13.48 7.03
C TYR A 126 -22.93 13.02 5.77
N ARG A 127 -23.38 13.98 4.95
CA ARG A 127 -23.97 13.72 3.64
C ARG A 127 -23.70 14.86 2.66
N PHE A 128 -23.89 14.55 1.39
CA PHE A 128 -23.86 15.49 0.28
C PHE A 128 -25.19 15.49 -0.48
N GLU A 129 -25.51 16.61 -1.11
CA GLU A 129 -26.68 16.81 -1.95
C GLU A 129 -26.25 17.50 -3.24
N ALA A 130 -26.62 16.96 -4.40
CA ALA A 130 -26.28 17.51 -5.71
C ALA A 130 -27.30 17.01 -6.74
N GLU A 131 -27.69 17.86 -7.69
CA GLU A 131 -28.60 17.50 -8.79
C GLU A 131 -29.95 16.88 -8.34
N GLY A 132 -30.42 17.22 -7.13
CA GLY A 132 -31.64 16.66 -6.54
C GLY A 132 -31.48 15.29 -5.87
N ASP A 133 -30.30 14.67 -5.99
CA ASP A 133 -29.94 13.44 -5.30
C ASP A 133 -29.31 13.71 -3.93
N VAL A 134 -29.44 12.74 -3.02
CA VAL A 134 -28.82 12.75 -1.68
C VAL A 134 -27.89 11.56 -1.55
N SER A 135 -26.66 11.79 -1.08
CA SER A 135 -25.68 10.74 -0.88
C SER A 135 -26.10 9.77 0.22
N PRO A 136 -25.55 8.54 0.27
CA PRO A 136 -25.56 7.75 1.49
C PRO A 136 -24.97 8.55 2.66
N VAL A 137 -25.55 8.40 3.86
CA VAL A 137 -24.99 9.01 5.08
C VAL A 137 -23.71 8.28 5.46
N GLY A 138 -22.61 9.02 5.54
CA GLY A 138 -21.34 8.57 6.07
C GLY A 138 -21.23 8.78 7.58
N ARG A 139 -20.34 8.03 8.22
CA ARG A 139 -19.91 8.15 9.61
C ARG A 139 -18.42 8.45 9.63
N THR A 140 -18.01 9.36 10.49
CA THR A 140 -16.60 9.73 10.70
C THR A 140 -16.32 9.96 12.17
N ARG A 141 -15.04 10.18 12.51
CA ARG A 141 -14.58 10.41 13.88
C ARG A 141 -13.39 11.35 13.89
N THR A 142 -13.42 12.36 14.75
CA THR A 142 -12.27 13.23 15.03
C THR A 142 -11.29 12.55 15.97
N LEU A 143 -10.01 12.94 15.90
CA LEU A 143 -9.02 12.41 16.85
C LEU A 143 -9.34 12.87 18.28
N PRO A 144 -9.11 12.03 19.29
CA PRO A 144 -9.27 12.42 20.68
C PRO A 144 -8.12 13.31 21.18
N GLU A 145 -8.41 14.15 22.18
CA GLU A 145 -7.42 14.88 23.00
C GLU A 145 -7.46 14.35 24.44
N GLY A 146 -6.33 14.45 25.16
CA GLY A 146 -6.24 14.03 26.55
C GLY A 146 -6.19 12.51 26.74
N ALA A 147 -6.77 12.03 27.84
CA ALA A 147 -6.66 10.64 28.27
C ALA A 147 -7.48 9.68 27.40
N VAL A 148 -6.81 8.72 26.76
CA VAL A 148 -7.46 7.73 25.87
C VAL A 148 -7.21 6.32 26.39
N LYS A 149 -8.30 5.57 26.64
CA LYS A 149 -8.22 4.21 27.19
C LYS A 149 -7.95 3.14 26.14
N ARG A 150 -8.33 3.40 24.89
CA ARG A 150 -8.25 2.44 23.79
C ARG A 150 -8.28 3.17 22.45
N ALA A 151 -7.55 2.67 21.47
CA ALA A 151 -7.67 3.05 20.07
C ALA A 151 -7.68 1.79 19.19
N LYS A 152 -8.55 1.73 18.19
CA LYS A 152 -8.70 0.56 17.30
C LYS A 152 -8.56 0.90 15.84
N PHE A 153 -7.81 0.07 15.12
CA PHE A 153 -7.54 0.22 13.70
C PHE A 153 -7.84 -1.07 12.93
N ALA A 154 -8.38 -0.92 11.73
CA ALA A 154 -8.14 -1.90 10.68
C ALA A 154 -6.95 -1.42 9.84
N VAL A 155 -6.02 -2.30 9.52
CA VAL A 155 -4.84 -2.00 8.70
C VAL A 155 -4.88 -2.86 7.45
N CYS A 156 -4.84 -2.20 6.30
CA CYS A 156 -5.04 -2.80 4.98
C CYS A 156 -3.93 -2.36 4.01
N SER A 157 -3.66 -3.18 2.99
CA SER A 157 -2.85 -2.82 1.82
C SER A 157 -3.16 -3.77 0.67
N CYS A 158 -2.69 -3.45 -0.53
CA CYS A 158 -2.56 -4.42 -1.63
C CYS A 158 -3.91 -5.03 -2.05
N SER A 159 -4.70 -4.19 -2.71
CA SER A 159 -6.10 -4.46 -3.05
C SER A 159 -6.31 -4.68 -4.54
N ASN A 160 -5.52 -5.55 -5.18
CA ASN A 160 -5.67 -5.81 -6.61
C ASN A 160 -7.10 -6.22 -6.97
N TYR A 161 -7.78 -5.37 -7.75
CA TYR A 161 -9.21 -5.50 -8.03
C TYR A 161 -9.54 -6.71 -8.91
N GLU A 162 -8.70 -7.01 -9.91
CA GLU A 162 -8.96 -8.08 -10.88
C GLU A 162 -8.86 -9.47 -10.21
N LEU A 163 -7.91 -9.60 -9.28
CA LEU A 163 -7.49 -10.90 -8.72
C LEU A 163 -8.37 -11.39 -7.55
N GLY A 164 -9.20 -10.54 -6.93
CA GLY A 164 -10.00 -10.97 -5.79
C GLY A 164 -11.17 -10.05 -5.43
N TYR A 165 -12.21 -10.65 -4.85
CA TYR A 165 -13.22 -9.93 -4.10
C TYR A 165 -12.64 -9.35 -2.82
N PHE A 166 -13.08 -8.15 -2.45
CA PHE A 166 -12.63 -7.45 -1.25
C PHE A 166 -13.28 -7.96 0.05
N ASN A 167 -13.24 -9.27 0.25
CA ASN A 167 -13.77 -9.96 1.43
C ASN A 167 -13.14 -9.45 2.74
N ALA A 168 -11.84 -9.11 2.72
CA ALA A 168 -11.17 -8.51 3.88
C ALA A 168 -11.77 -7.13 4.23
N TYR A 169 -12.03 -6.26 3.26
CA TYR A 169 -12.74 -5.00 3.54
C TYR A 169 -14.14 -5.25 4.12
N ARG A 170 -14.84 -6.31 3.69
CA ARG A 170 -16.13 -6.68 4.27
C ARG A 170 -16.03 -7.00 5.77
N GLU A 171 -14.96 -7.68 6.21
CA GLU A 171 -14.71 -7.94 7.63
C GLU A 171 -14.49 -6.65 8.42
N ALA A 172 -13.65 -5.74 7.90
CA ALA A 172 -13.46 -4.44 8.52
C ALA A 172 -14.77 -3.63 8.57
N ALA A 173 -15.58 -3.67 7.50
CA ALA A 173 -16.87 -2.97 7.39
C ALA A 173 -18.00 -3.60 8.23
N ARG A 174 -17.77 -4.73 8.89
CA ARG A 174 -18.70 -5.28 9.90
C ARG A 174 -18.47 -4.68 11.27
N ARG A 175 -17.35 -3.96 11.47
CA ARG A 175 -16.99 -3.36 12.74
C ARG A 175 -17.52 -1.93 12.85
N ASP A 176 -18.15 -1.64 13.98
CA ASP A 176 -18.60 -0.30 14.37
C ASP A 176 -17.66 0.36 15.41
N ASP A 177 -16.65 -0.38 15.87
CA ASP A 177 -15.77 -0.02 16.97
C ASP A 177 -14.38 0.48 16.54
N LEU A 178 -14.14 0.66 15.24
CA LEU A 178 -12.90 1.21 14.71
C LEU A 178 -12.84 2.74 14.90
N ASP A 179 -11.69 3.25 15.32
CA ASP A 179 -11.41 4.68 15.39
C ASP A 179 -10.92 5.23 14.04
N ALA A 180 -10.16 4.42 13.28
CA ALA A 180 -9.74 4.73 11.92
C ALA A 180 -9.40 3.45 11.12
N VAL A 181 -9.31 3.58 9.80
CA VAL A 181 -8.71 2.57 8.91
C VAL A 181 -7.38 3.09 8.39
N LEU A 182 -6.31 2.31 8.55
CA LEU A 182 -5.01 2.61 7.95
C LEU A 182 -4.92 1.86 6.62
N HIS A 183 -4.60 2.58 5.54
CA HIS A 183 -4.26 1.95 4.26
C HIS A 183 -2.80 2.23 3.95
N LEU A 184 -1.98 1.17 3.89
CA LEU A 184 -0.51 1.27 3.86
C LEU A 184 0.10 1.32 2.46
N GLY A 185 -0.73 1.27 1.42
CA GLY A 185 -0.29 1.34 0.02
C GLY A 185 -1.06 0.37 -0.86
N ASP A 186 -0.88 0.48 -2.16
CA ASP A 186 -1.49 -0.36 -3.19
C ASP A 186 -3.02 -0.40 -3.09
N TYR A 187 -3.59 0.78 -2.90
CA TYR A 187 -5.02 1.00 -2.95
C TYR A 187 -5.56 0.74 -4.36
N ILE A 188 -4.78 1.08 -5.39
CA ILE A 188 -4.98 0.68 -6.78
C ILE A 188 -3.74 -0.05 -7.31
N TYR A 189 -3.89 -0.68 -8.47
CA TYR A 189 -2.79 -1.18 -9.31
C TYR A 189 -2.88 -0.50 -10.68
N GLU A 190 -1.75 -0.33 -11.35
CA GLU A 190 -1.58 0.45 -12.58
C GLU A 190 -1.65 -0.37 -13.87
N TYR A 191 -1.39 -1.68 -13.78
CA TYR A 191 -1.32 -2.58 -14.92
C TYR A 191 -2.61 -2.70 -15.74
N GLY A 192 -2.46 -3.17 -16.99
CA GLY A 192 -3.53 -3.79 -17.76
C GLY A 192 -3.81 -5.25 -17.34
N PRO A 193 -4.77 -5.95 -17.98
CA PRO A 193 -5.07 -7.35 -17.73
C PRO A 193 -4.17 -8.28 -18.56
N GLY A 194 -4.02 -9.53 -18.11
CA GLY A 194 -3.33 -10.59 -18.85
C GLY A 194 -1.81 -10.60 -18.69
N LEU A 195 -1.12 -11.42 -19.49
CA LEU A 195 0.33 -11.71 -19.37
C LEU A 195 1.24 -10.48 -19.55
N GLU A 196 0.72 -9.40 -20.15
CA GLU A 196 1.41 -8.10 -20.29
C GLU A 196 1.09 -7.14 -19.12
N GLY A 197 0.36 -7.58 -18.09
CA GLY A 197 0.03 -6.83 -16.87
C GLY A 197 0.33 -7.59 -15.57
N TYR A 198 -0.27 -7.23 -14.44
CA TYR A 198 -0.04 -7.90 -13.13
C TYR A 198 -0.64 -9.31 -13.11
N THR A 199 0.04 -10.23 -13.76
CA THR A 199 -0.36 -11.62 -13.88
C THR A 199 0.63 -12.49 -13.13
N THR A 200 0.10 -13.25 -12.18
CA THR A 200 0.86 -14.23 -11.43
C THR A 200 1.26 -15.39 -12.33
N PRO A 201 2.38 -16.10 -12.06
CA PRO A 201 2.70 -17.33 -12.77
C PRO A 201 1.60 -18.37 -12.67
N ALA A 202 0.98 -18.52 -11.49
CA ALA A 202 -0.17 -19.41 -11.32
C ALA A 202 -1.31 -19.05 -12.27
N THR A 203 -1.60 -17.77 -12.49
CA THR A 203 -2.65 -17.32 -13.40
C THR A 203 -2.24 -17.47 -14.86
N ALA A 204 -0.98 -17.18 -15.19
CA ALA A 204 -0.41 -17.40 -16.52
C ALA A 204 -0.53 -18.87 -16.97
N LEU A 205 -0.41 -19.80 -16.02
CA LEU A 205 -0.55 -21.24 -16.24
C LEU A 205 -2.00 -21.75 -16.11
N GLY A 206 -2.97 -20.87 -15.82
CA GLY A 206 -4.38 -21.24 -15.62
C GLY A 206 -4.67 -22.00 -14.32
N LEU A 207 -3.77 -21.91 -13.33
CA LEU A 207 -3.86 -22.57 -12.02
C LEU A 207 -4.58 -21.73 -10.95
N ALA A 208 -4.69 -20.41 -11.15
CA ALA A 208 -5.40 -19.49 -10.25
C ALA A 208 -6.48 -18.70 -11.01
N PRO A 209 -7.67 -18.49 -10.41
CA PRO A 209 -8.76 -17.79 -11.06
C PRO A 209 -8.62 -16.26 -10.94
N LYS A 210 -9.20 -15.53 -11.91
CA LYS A 210 -9.39 -14.08 -11.90
C LYS A 210 -10.88 -13.76 -11.77
N PRO A 211 -11.42 -13.59 -10.55
CA PRO A 211 -12.86 -13.49 -10.32
C PRO A 211 -13.51 -12.25 -10.93
N ARG A 212 -12.71 -11.23 -11.28
CA ARG A 212 -13.15 -10.02 -11.98
C ARG A 212 -12.43 -9.82 -13.31
N ASP A 213 -11.99 -10.91 -13.95
CA ASP A 213 -11.43 -10.87 -15.29
C ASP A 213 -12.40 -10.17 -16.25
N GLY A 214 -11.85 -9.39 -17.18
CA GLY A 214 -12.66 -8.62 -18.12
C GLY A 214 -13.27 -7.33 -17.56
N LEU A 215 -13.26 -7.10 -16.24
CA LEU A 215 -13.86 -5.92 -15.60
C LEU A 215 -12.87 -4.79 -15.29
N LEU A 216 -11.56 -5.05 -15.45
CA LEU A 216 -10.54 -4.03 -15.29
C LEU A 216 -10.61 -3.03 -16.45
N GLU A 217 -10.88 -1.77 -16.12
CA GLU A 217 -10.87 -0.65 -17.06
C GLU A 217 -10.11 0.56 -16.45
N PRO A 218 -9.35 1.31 -17.28
CA PRO A 218 -8.96 0.97 -18.65
C PRO A 218 -8.15 -0.34 -18.71
N ARG A 219 -8.22 -1.06 -19.83
CA ARG A 219 -7.48 -2.32 -20.03
C ARG A 219 -6.01 -2.10 -20.34
N GLU A 220 -5.61 -0.94 -20.83
CA GLU A 220 -4.18 -0.65 -20.93
C GLU A 220 -3.56 -0.34 -19.57
N GLU A 221 -2.24 -0.35 -19.53
CA GLU A 221 -1.48 0.23 -18.43
C GLU A 221 -1.80 1.73 -18.29
N ILE A 222 -2.03 2.17 -17.05
CA ILE A 222 -2.42 3.55 -16.76
C ILE A 222 -1.18 4.43 -16.58
N VAL A 223 -1.05 5.44 -17.43
CA VAL A 223 0.09 6.37 -17.45
C VAL A 223 -0.37 7.82 -17.43
N ALA A 224 -1.60 8.10 -17.87
CA ALA A 224 -2.22 9.43 -17.93
C ALA A 224 -3.22 9.67 -16.80
N LEU A 225 -3.47 10.94 -16.47
CA LEU A 225 -4.32 11.35 -15.35
C LEU A 225 -5.74 10.79 -15.46
N GLU A 226 -6.33 10.84 -16.64
CA GLU A 226 -7.68 10.33 -16.91
C GLU A 226 -7.77 8.81 -16.70
N GLN A 227 -6.69 8.08 -16.99
CA GLN A 227 -6.61 6.64 -16.76
C GLN A 227 -6.50 6.32 -15.26
N TYR A 228 -5.67 7.06 -14.51
CA TYR A 228 -5.63 6.92 -13.04
C TYR A 228 -6.97 7.25 -12.38
N ARG A 229 -7.64 8.32 -12.84
CA ARG A 229 -9.00 8.65 -12.38
C ARG A 229 -9.99 7.52 -12.65
N ALA A 230 -9.97 6.96 -13.86
CA ALA A 230 -10.82 5.82 -14.21
C ALA A 230 -10.53 4.57 -13.36
N ARG A 231 -9.25 4.29 -13.05
CA ARG A 231 -8.86 3.18 -12.17
C ARG A 231 -9.35 3.38 -10.74
N HIS A 232 -9.18 4.57 -10.17
CA HIS A 232 -9.74 4.90 -8.85
C HIS A 232 -11.28 4.78 -8.85
N ALA A 233 -11.93 5.27 -9.90
CA ALA A 233 -13.38 5.17 -10.07
C ALA A 233 -13.84 3.72 -10.02
N LEU A 234 -13.21 2.83 -10.79
CA LEU A 234 -13.50 1.40 -10.81
C LEU A 234 -13.38 0.78 -9.42
N TYR A 235 -12.27 1.01 -8.71
CA TYR A 235 -12.06 0.44 -7.39
C TYR A 235 -13.14 0.89 -6.40
N LYS A 236 -13.56 2.17 -6.51
CA LYS A 236 -14.63 2.72 -5.69
C LYS A 236 -16.03 2.29 -6.10
N THR A 237 -16.21 1.44 -7.11
CA THR A 237 -17.50 0.77 -7.35
C THR A 237 -17.71 -0.44 -6.45
N ASP A 238 -16.67 -0.92 -5.77
CA ASP A 238 -16.77 -2.10 -4.92
C ASP A 238 -17.63 -1.81 -3.66
N PRO A 239 -18.70 -2.60 -3.41
CA PRO A 239 -19.64 -2.32 -2.33
C PRO A 239 -19.06 -2.54 -0.93
N ASP A 240 -18.08 -3.44 -0.77
CA ASP A 240 -17.45 -3.72 0.52
C ASP A 240 -16.49 -2.57 0.89
N LEU A 241 -15.73 -2.07 -0.11
CA LEU A 241 -14.91 -0.86 0.03
C LEU A 241 -15.75 0.39 0.29
N GLN A 242 -16.82 0.63 -0.48
CA GLN A 242 -17.73 1.76 -0.24
C GLN A 242 -18.31 1.72 1.17
N LYS A 243 -18.71 0.53 1.64
CA LYS A 243 -19.25 0.38 3.00
C LYS A 243 -18.20 0.73 4.06
N LEU A 244 -16.97 0.25 3.90
CA LEU A 244 -15.87 0.54 4.83
C LEU A 244 -15.57 2.05 4.90
N GLN A 245 -15.41 2.69 3.74
CA GLN A 245 -15.13 4.14 3.62
C GLN A 245 -16.27 5.01 4.17
N ARG A 246 -17.51 4.57 3.96
CA ARG A 246 -18.67 5.25 4.50
C ARG A 246 -18.70 5.19 6.03
N GLN A 247 -18.15 4.15 6.66
CA GLN A 247 -18.31 3.94 8.11
C GLN A 247 -17.17 4.49 8.98
N ASN A 248 -15.97 4.71 8.42
CA ASN A 248 -14.78 5.01 9.20
C ASN A 248 -13.90 6.06 8.51
N PRO A 249 -13.20 6.93 9.26
CA PRO A 249 -12.19 7.80 8.67
C PRO A 249 -10.96 6.98 8.25
N PHE A 250 -10.47 7.23 7.05
CA PHE A 250 -9.25 6.60 6.52
C PHE A 250 -8.02 7.48 6.75
N ILE A 251 -6.90 6.83 7.05
CA ILE A 251 -5.56 7.38 7.08
C ILE A 251 -4.77 6.65 6.00
N HIS A 252 -4.63 7.27 4.82
CA HIS A 252 -3.94 6.67 3.67
C HIS A 252 -2.46 7.05 3.63
N ILE A 253 -1.61 6.11 3.25
CA ILE A 253 -0.31 6.38 2.67
C ILE A 253 -0.24 5.58 1.37
N TRP A 254 0.42 6.11 0.34
CA TRP A 254 0.68 5.36 -0.87
C TRP A 254 1.85 4.41 -0.69
N ASP A 255 1.96 3.44 -1.59
CA ASP A 255 3.18 2.74 -1.91
C ASP A 255 3.54 2.99 -3.39
N ASP A 256 3.97 1.99 -4.15
CA ASP A 256 4.35 2.16 -5.55
C ASP A 256 3.18 2.13 -6.50
N HIS A 257 2.24 1.20 -6.34
CA HIS A 257 1.18 0.95 -7.32
C HIS A 257 0.13 2.07 -7.45
N GLU A 258 0.13 3.07 -6.55
CA GLU A 258 -0.53 4.35 -6.78
C GLU A 258 0.04 5.13 -7.98
N VAL A 259 1.26 4.80 -8.40
CA VAL A 259 1.93 5.33 -9.59
C VAL A 259 2.38 4.17 -10.49
N ALA A 260 3.41 3.42 -10.11
CA ALA A 260 3.97 2.31 -10.90
C ALA A 260 4.86 1.43 -10.02
N ASN A 261 4.84 0.12 -10.28
CA ASN A 261 5.60 -0.91 -9.55
C ASN A 261 7.06 -0.51 -9.26
N ASP A 262 7.53 -0.75 -8.04
CA ASP A 262 8.88 -0.46 -7.55
C ASP A 262 9.30 1.02 -7.77
N ALA A 263 8.36 1.97 -7.68
CA ALA A 263 8.66 3.39 -7.85
C ALA A 263 9.72 3.92 -6.87
N TYR A 264 10.57 4.81 -7.37
CA TYR A 264 11.49 5.66 -6.62
C TYR A 264 11.41 7.09 -7.17
N VAL A 265 12.09 8.05 -6.57
CA VAL A 265 11.92 9.49 -6.90
C VAL A 265 12.03 9.79 -8.40
N ASN A 266 12.96 9.11 -9.09
CA ASN A 266 13.32 9.39 -10.48
C ASN A 266 12.91 8.30 -11.49
N GLY A 267 12.14 7.28 -11.10
CA GLY A 267 11.65 6.26 -12.02
C GLY A 267 10.87 5.16 -11.32
N ALA A 268 10.57 4.10 -12.05
CA ALA A 268 9.95 2.87 -11.55
C ALA A 268 10.53 1.67 -12.32
N GLU A 269 10.30 0.46 -11.85
CA GLU A 269 10.59 -0.75 -12.63
C GLU A 269 9.62 -0.82 -13.82
N ASN A 270 8.33 -0.68 -13.53
CA ASN A 270 7.28 -0.68 -14.52
C ASN A 270 7.01 0.72 -15.11
N HIS A 271 8.04 1.34 -15.71
CA HIS A 271 7.88 2.54 -16.52
C HIS A 271 8.88 2.59 -17.68
N GLN A 272 8.40 2.76 -18.92
CA GLN A 272 9.23 2.84 -20.11
C GLN A 272 9.11 4.22 -20.79
N PRO A 273 10.10 5.11 -20.63
CA PRO A 273 10.03 6.48 -21.15
C PRO A 273 9.78 6.60 -22.65
N GLU A 274 10.25 5.62 -23.42
CA GLU A 274 10.14 5.59 -24.88
C GLU A 274 8.70 5.40 -25.38
N THR A 275 7.86 4.70 -24.60
CA THR A 275 6.48 4.36 -24.97
C THR A 275 5.44 5.06 -24.11
N GLU A 276 5.78 5.39 -22.87
CA GLU A 276 4.86 5.94 -21.86
C GLU A 276 5.12 7.41 -21.54
N GLY A 277 6.18 7.97 -22.15
CA GLY A 277 6.57 9.36 -21.96
C GLY A 277 7.36 9.60 -20.66
N PRO A 278 7.59 10.87 -20.30
CA PRO A 278 8.46 11.20 -19.17
C PRO A 278 7.90 10.69 -17.84
N TRP A 279 8.74 10.04 -17.03
CA TRP A 279 8.39 9.57 -15.68
C TRP A 279 7.68 10.65 -14.85
N SER A 280 8.20 11.89 -14.89
CA SER A 280 7.62 12.99 -14.14
C SER A 280 6.14 13.28 -14.49
N ALA A 281 5.71 12.99 -15.73
CA ALA A 281 4.33 13.15 -16.15
C ALA A 281 3.43 12.07 -15.53
N ARG A 282 3.84 10.79 -15.60
CA ARG A 282 3.13 9.67 -14.98
C ARG A 282 3.04 9.83 -13.46
N ARG A 283 4.16 10.17 -12.80
CA ARG A 283 4.21 10.46 -11.36
C ARG A 283 3.23 11.56 -10.95
N ARG A 284 3.19 12.68 -11.67
CA ARG A 284 2.22 13.77 -11.39
C ARG A 284 0.78 13.32 -11.62
N ALA A 285 0.52 12.48 -12.61
CA ALA A 285 -0.81 11.95 -12.90
C ALA A 285 -1.32 11.06 -11.76
N GLY A 286 -0.52 10.08 -11.32
CA GLY A 286 -0.85 9.18 -10.21
C GLY A 286 -1.06 9.94 -8.89
N ILE A 287 -0.10 10.78 -8.50
CA ILE A 287 -0.20 11.59 -7.26
C ILE A 287 -1.44 12.49 -7.29
N ARG A 288 -1.72 13.16 -8.41
CA ARG A 288 -2.91 14.01 -8.53
C ARG A 288 -4.20 13.20 -8.39
N ALA A 289 -4.30 12.05 -9.07
CA ALA A 289 -5.47 11.20 -8.95
C ALA A 289 -5.66 10.67 -7.53
N PHE A 290 -4.57 10.28 -6.84
CA PHE A 290 -4.57 9.87 -5.44
C PHE A 290 -5.21 10.95 -4.55
N TYR A 291 -4.76 12.20 -4.66
CA TYR A 291 -5.36 13.29 -3.90
C TYR A 291 -6.81 13.52 -4.34
N GLU A 292 -7.13 13.63 -5.62
CA GLU A 292 -8.51 13.87 -6.06
C GLU A 292 -9.49 12.80 -5.54
N TRP A 293 -9.08 11.53 -5.53
CA TRP A 293 -9.95 10.41 -5.25
C TRP A 293 -9.93 9.92 -3.81
N LEU A 294 -8.95 10.25 -2.97
CA LEU A 294 -8.91 9.79 -1.58
C LEU A 294 -9.20 10.92 -0.59
N PRO A 295 -9.77 10.63 0.60
CA PRO A 295 -10.10 11.63 1.61
C PRO A 295 -8.85 12.08 2.40
N VAL A 296 -7.80 12.45 1.68
CA VAL A 296 -6.51 12.92 2.19
C VAL A 296 -6.46 14.44 2.08
N ARG A 297 -5.93 15.11 3.11
CA ARG A 297 -5.74 16.56 3.06
C ARG A 297 -4.65 16.89 2.06
N GLU A 298 -4.98 17.79 1.13
CA GLU A 298 -4.02 18.24 0.12
C GLU A 298 -3.10 19.32 0.68
N PRO A 299 -1.85 19.38 0.19
CA PRO A 299 -1.03 20.55 0.40
C PRO A 299 -1.63 21.76 -0.30
N SER A 300 -1.60 22.90 0.38
CA SER A 300 -2.10 24.16 -0.15
C SER A 300 -1.48 24.48 -1.53
N ASP A 301 -2.36 24.75 -2.50
CA ASP A 301 -2.10 25.18 -3.89
C ASP A 301 -1.20 24.32 -4.80
N GLY A 302 -1.02 23.04 -4.48
CA GLY A 302 -0.62 22.01 -5.44
C GLY A 302 0.86 21.99 -5.85
N PHE A 303 1.66 22.96 -5.39
CA PHE A 303 3.13 22.94 -5.51
C PHE A 303 3.86 23.67 -4.36
N ARG A 304 3.17 24.37 -3.46
CA ARG A 304 3.81 24.94 -2.28
C ARG A 304 3.90 23.93 -1.13
N LEU A 305 4.91 24.16 -0.29
CA LEU A 305 5.05 23.48 1.00
C LEU A 305 3.88 23.87 1.88
N ASP A 306 3.01 22.91 2.15
CA ASP A 306 2.01 23.05 3.19
C ASP A 306 2.64 22.79 4.56
N PRO A 307 2.43 23.65 5.58
CA PRO A 307 3.05 23.45 6.89
C PRO A 307 2.63 22.17 7.61
N GLU A 308 1.48 21.61 7.24
CA GLU A 308 0.90 20.43 7.88
C GLU A 308 1.12 19.14 7.08
N THR A 309 1.21 19.24 5.75
CA THR A 309 1.30 18.09 4.84
C THR A 309 2.59 18.03 4.02
N GLY A 310 3.35 19.11 3.86
CA GLY A 310 4.62 19.13 3.12
C GLY A 310 4.47 19.47 1.64
N ARG A 311 5.38 18.99 0.79
CA ARG A 311 5.24 19.12 -0.68
C ARG A 311 4.09 18.23 -1.18
N PRO A 312 3.55 18.45 -2.38
CA PRO A 312 2.57 17.54 -3.01
C PRO A 312 2.99 16.10 -3.12
N ASP A 313 4.27 15.81 -3.06
CA ASP A 313 4.83 14.47 -3.11
C ASP A 313 5.38 13.96 -1.77
N ASP A 314 5.12 14.70 -0.69
CA ASP A 314 5.36 14.26 0.67
C ASP A 314 4.00 13.96 1.33
N LEU A 315 3.73 12.70 1.68
CA LEU A 315 2.47 12.31 2.36
C LEU A 315 2.66 11.89 3.83
N TYR A 316 3.92 11.83 4.29
CA TYR A 316 4.27 11.44 5.64
C TYR A 316 3.71 12.44 6.67
N ARG A 317 3.07 11.94 7.73
CA ARG A 317 2.34 12.78 8.70
C ARG A 317 2.13 12.09 10.04
N VAL A 318 1.67 12.86 11.03
CA VAL A 318 1.42 12.39 12.41
C VAL A 318 -0.05 12.50 12.80
N PHE A 319 -0.52 11.49 13.52
CA PHE A 319 -1.83 11.43 14.16
C PHE A 319 -1.68 11.04 15.63
N ASP A 320 -2.12 11.90 16.54
CA ASP A 320 -2.08 11.63 17.97
C ASP A 320 -3.47 11.21 18.45
N PHE A 321 -3.56 10.01 19.03
CA PHE A 321 -4.74 9.49 19.70
C PHE A 321 -4.65 9.81 21.19
N GLY A 322 -4.83 11.08 21.52
CA GLY A 322 -4.63 11.61 22.87
C GLY A 322 -3.23 11.33 23.41
N ASP A 323 -3.15 10.93 24.67
CA ASP A 323 -1.91 10.49 25.34
C ASP A 323 -1.56 9.01 25.10
N LEU A 324 -2.43 8.26 24.41
CA LEU A 324 -2.28 6.82 24.25
C LEU A 324 -1.26 6.47 23.17
N ALA A 325 -1.46 6.95 21.95
CA ALA A 325 -0.64 6.54 20.80
C ALA A 325 -0.36 7.70 19.86
N ARG A 326 0.89 7.81 19.42
CA ARG A 326 1.28 8.61 18.26
C ARG A 326 1.46 7.67 17.08
N LEU A 327 0.70 7.87 16.02
CA LEU A 327 0.91 7.21 14.73
C LEU A 327 1.73 8.12 13.82
N VAL A 328 2.91 7.65 13.42
CA VAL A 328 3.81 8.30 12.46
C VAL A 328 3.73 7.54 11.14
N MET A 329 3.10 8.12 10.13
CA MET A 329 3.02 7.55 8.78
C MET A 329 4.24 8.02 7.98
N THR A 330 4.99 7.10 7.40
CA THR A 330 6.15 7.37 6.55
C THR A 330 5.84 7.12 5.08
N ASP A 331 6.40 7.93 4.20
CA ASP A 331 6.47 7.70 2.76
C ASP A 331 7.82 7.03 2.44
N SER A 332 7.81 5.77 1.99
CA SER A 332 9.02 5.06 1.55
C SER A 332 9.13 4.90 0.04
N ARG A 333 8.47 5.77 -0.74
CA ARG A 333 8.46 5.71 -2.21
C ARG A 333 8.73 7.09 -2.83
N GLN A 334 7.87 8.08 -2.60
CA GLN A 334 7.86 9.32 -3.37
C GLN A 334 8.72 10.44 -2.77
N ALA A 335 8.90 10.46 -1.45
CA ALA A 335 9.57 11.54 -0.74
C ALA A 335 11.09 11.58 -0.93
N GLY A 336 11.76 10.43 -1.00
CA GLY A 336 13.22 10.40 -1.02
C GLY A 336 13.92 9.11 -1.42
N ARG A 337 13.17 8.08 -1.81
CA ARG A 337 13.74 6.77 -2.16
C ARG A 337 14.67 6.85 -3.37
N GLU A 338 15.86 6.31 -3.21
CA GLU A 338 16.77 6.03 -4.33
C GLU A 338 16.49 4.68 -4.96
N LYS A 339 16.98 4.45 -6.19
CA LYS A 339 16.76 3.20 -6.92
C LYS A 339 17.27 1.98 -6.15
N GLN A 340 16.45 0.93 -6.16
CA GLN A 340 16.72 -0.40 -5.64
C GLN A 340 17.95 -1.01 -6.35
N LEU A 341 18.67 -1.90 -5.65
CA LEU A 341 19.68 -2.71 -6.32
C LEU A 341 19.00 -3.85 -7.07
N ALA A 342 19.50 -4.15 -8.26
CA ALA A 342 19.09 -5.35 -8.98
C ALA A 342 19.49 -6.60 -8.19
N THR A 343 18.61 -7.61 -8.17
CA THR A 343 18.78 -8.87 -7.45
C THR A 343 20.13 -9.53 -7.78
N GLU A 344 20.53 -9.57 -9.05
CA GLU A 344 21.78 -10.19 -9.48
C GLU A 344 23.00 -9.47 -8.89
N LYS A 345 22.92 -8.13 -8.76
CA LYS A 345 23.99 -7.34 -8.13
C LYS A 345 24.08 -7.61 -6.64
N LEU A 346 22.95 -7.77 -5.95
CA LEU A 346 22.92 -8.13 -4.53
C LEU A 346 23.50 -9.52 -4.30
N VAL A 347 23.05 -10.50 -5.09
CA VAL A 347 23.57 -11.87 -5.02
C VAL A 347 25.07 -11.90 -5.29
N ALA A 348 25.55 -11.23 -6.35
CA ALA A 348 26.97 -11.15 -6.66
C ALA A 348 27.79 -10.47 -5.55
N ALA A 349 27.26 -9.39 -4.95
CA ALA A 349 27.92 -8.69 -3.85
C ALA A 349 28.09 -9.59 -2.61
N TYR A 350 27.03 -10.33 -2.23
CA TYR A 350 27.07 -11.16 -1.02
C TYR A 350 27.82 -12.48 -1.20
N THR A 351 27.83 -13.04 -2.42
CA THR A 351 28.54 -14.32 -2.70
C THR A 351 30.04 -14.14 -2.95
N GLY A 352 30.46 -13.02 -3.56
CA GLY A 352 31.87 -12.77 -3.91
C GLY A 352 32.72 -12.22 -2.77
N GLN A 353 32.15 -11.33 -1.95
CA GLN A 353 32.78 -10.78 -0.74
C GLN A 353 31.69 -10.55 0.31
N PRO A 354 31.29 -11.58 1.07
CA PRO A 354 30.29 -11.40 2.10
C PRO A 354 30.80 -10.32 3.08
N PRO A 355 30.01 -9.28 3.34
CA PRO A 355 30.43 -8.23 4.26
C PRO A 355 30.79 -8.83 5.63
N GLN A 356 31.88 -8.35 6.21
CA GLN A 356 32.32 -8.78 7.54
C GLN A 356 31.43 -8.11 8.58
N GLY A 357 30.41 -8.84 9.07
CA GLY A 357 29.48 -8.36 10.09
C GLY A 357 28.01 -8.57 9.69
N PRO A 358 27.05 -8.14 10.51
CA PRO A 358 25.62 -8.41 10.28
C PRO A 358 24.99 -7.57 9.15
N PHE A 359 25.81 -6.87 8.36
CA PHE A 359 25.37 -5.78 7.50
C PHE A 359 25.61 -6.12 6.04
N PRO A 360 24.59 -6.08 5.17
CA PRO A 360 24.86 -5.99 3.75
C PRO A 360 25.59 -4.69 3.39
N LEU A 361 26.43 -4.74 2.36
CA LEU A 361 27.09 -3.56 1.80
C LEU A 361 26.02 -2.60 1.25
N ASP A 362 25.95 -1.37 1.79
CA ASP A 362 25.23 -0.30 1.11
C ASP A 362 26.13 0.28 0.04
N VAL A 363 26.02 -0.28 -1.16
CA VAL A 363 26.80 0.16 -2.32
C VAL A 363 25.86 0.72 -3.36
N ASN A 364 25.87 2.04 -3.55
CA ASN A 364 25.69 2.53 -4.89
C ASN A 364 27.03 2.34 -5.66
N GLY A 365 27.00 2.35 -7.00
CA GLY A 365 28.21 2.19 -7.82
C GLY A 365 29.28 3.29 -7.63
N LYS A 366 29.10 4.19 -6.66
CA LYS A 366 29.95 5.35 -6.33
C LYS A 366 30.49 5.31 -4.88
N GLY A 367 30.12 4.32 -4.07
CA GLY A 367 30.57 4.20 -2.67
C GLY A 367 29.84 5.10 -1.67
N GLU A 368 28.65 5.60 -2.00
CA GLU A 368 27.79 6.38 -1.09
C GLU A 368 26.63 5.51 -0.57
N THR A 369 26.12 5.85 0.63
CA THR A 369 24.96 5.18 1.25
C THR A 369 23.66 5.62 0.60
N ARG A 370 22.79 4.68 0.25
CA ARG A 370 21.47 4.96 -0.32
C ARG A 370 20.47 5.28 0.78
N THR A 371 19.41 6.00 0.42
CA THR A 371 18.31 6.33 1.32
C THR A 371 16.98 5.82 0.81
N LEU A 372 16.10 5.45 1.75
CA LEU A 372 14.73 5.01 1.49
C LEU A 372 13.71 6.13 1.72
N LEU A 373 13.91 6.97 2.76
CA LEU A 373 12.99 8.06 3.09
C LEU A 373 13.48 9.43 2.60
N GLY A 374 14.77 9.56 2.27
CA GLY A 374 15.41 10.86 2.05
C GLY A 374 15.77 11.57 3.36
N ALA A 375 16.79 12.43 3.30
CA ALA A 375 17.34 13.09 4.50
C ALA A 375 16.34 13.97 5.26
N GLU A 376 15.42 14.62 4.53
CA GLU A 376 14.39 15.50 5.14
C GLU A 376 13.41 14.69 5.98
N GLN A 377 12.87 13.61 5.44
CA GLN A 377 11.93 12.76 6.15
C GLN A 377 12.62 11.92 7.24
N GLU A 378 13.86 11.47 7.05
CA GLU A 378 14.67 10.84 8.10
C GLU A 378 14.78 11.76 9.32
N SER A 379 15.19 13.03 9.12
CA SER A 379 15.31 14.01 10.19
C SER A 379 13.95 14.36 10.83
N TRP A 380 12.91 14.49 10.01
CA TRP A 380 11.55 14.69 10.49
C TRP A 380 11.10 13.54 11.37
N PHE A 381 11.31 12.29 10.94
CA PHE A 381 10.90 11.08 11.66
C PHE A 381 11.58 11.01 13.03
N GLU A 382 12.91 11.15 13.06
CA GLU A 382 13.69 11.17 14.30
C GLU A 382 13.14 12.20 15.29
N LYS A 383 12.84 13.40 14.79
CA LYS A 383 12.24 14.47 15.60
C LYS A 383 10.85 14.10 16.11
N ARG A 384 9.98 13.50 15.30
CA ARG A 384 8.61 13.12 15.72
C ARG A 384 8.60 12.00 16.75
N ILE A 385 9.53 11.04 16.63
CA ILE A 385 9.74 10.00 17.63
C ILE A 385 10.27 10.62 18.94
N ALA A 386 11.32 11.44 18.88
CA ALA A 386 11.89 12.08 20.06
C ALA A 386 10.91 13.02 20.78
N GLN A 387 10.01 13.66 20.05
CA GLN A 387 8.96 14.54 20.59
C GLN A 387 7.72 13.78 21.09
N SER A 388 7.65 12.46 20.96
CA SER A 388 6.49 11.69 21.40
C SER A 388 6.42 11.62 22.92
N THR A 389 5.29 12.05 23.48
CA THR A 389 4.97 11.84 24.91
C THR A 389 3.90 10.77 25.11
N GLN A 390 3.36 10.23 24.01
CA GLN A 390 2.35 9.18 24.03
C GLN A 390 2.91 7.86 24.57
N THR A 391 2.03 7.02 25.13
CA THR A 391 2.40 5.69 25.62
C THR A 391 3.02 4.85 24.50
N TRP A 392 2.41 4.85 23.31
CA TRP A 392 2.83 4.07 22.15
C TRP A 392 3.32 4.95 20.99
N GLN A 393 4.34 4.47 20.30
CA GLN A 393 4.79 5.02 19.02
C GLN A 393 4.45 3.98 17.94
N LEU A 394 3.38 4.22 17.19
CA LEU A 394 3.00 3.40 16.05
C LEU A 394 3.65 3.99 14.80
N ILE A 395 4.23 3.15 13.96
CA ILE A 395 4.81 3.54 12.68
C ILE A 395 4.02 2.84 11.59
N GLY A 396 3.40 3.59 10.70
CA GLY A 396 2.81 3.04 9.48
C GLY A 396 3.77 3.25 8.33
N ASN A 397 4.22 2.16 7.70
CA ASN A 397 5.13 2.16 6.56
C ASN A 397 4.65 1.15 5.51
N GLN A 398 5.19 1.24 4.31
CA GLN A 398 4.82 0.42 3.17
C GLN A 398 5.50 -0.97 3.23
N VAL A 399 6.84 -0.99 3.29
CA VAL A 399 7.70 -2.18 3.14
C VAL A 399 8.28 -2.73 4.43
N LEU A 400 8.59 -4.05 4.44
CA LEU A 400 9.08 -4.80 5.61
C LEU A 400 10.42 -4.29 6.15
N MET A 401 10.50 -4.15 7.48
CA MET A 401 11.63 -3.58 8.21
C MET A 401 12.48 -4.62 8.95
N PHE A 402 11.93 -5.75 9.36
CA PHE A 402 12.68 -6.79 10.05
C PHE A 402 13.78 -7.36 9.14
N TYR A 403 14.80 -7.92 9.76
CA TYR A 403 15.89 -8.51 8.99
C TYR A 403 15.40 -9.83 8.41
N GLN A 404 15.28 -9.89 7.09
CA GLN A 404 14.87 -11.09 6.36
C GLN A 404 16.12 -11.85 5.92
N ALA A 405 16.49 -12.92 6.63
CA ALA A 405 17.54 -13.81 6.14
C ALA A 405 17.06 -14.58 4.90
N ALA A 406 17.96 -14.84 3.94
CA ALA A 406 17.67 -15.77 2.86
C ALA A 406 17.33 -17.15 3.45
N PRO A 407 16.37 -17.91 2.88
CA PRO A 407 15.99 -19.21 3.43
C PRO A 407 17.17 -20.20 3.35
N ASP A 408 17.52 -20.82 4.47
CA ASP A 408 18.51 -21.90 4.50
C ASP A 408 17.88 -23.23 4.06
N ILE A 409 17.70 -23.36 2.74
CA ILE A 409 17.06 -24.52 2.11
C ILE A 409 17.86 -25.80 2.36
N ASN A 410 19.19 -25.73 2.22
CA ASN A 410 20.05 -26.92 2.35
C ASN A 410 20.11 -27.40 3.79
N GLY A 411 20.26 -26.48 4.74
CA GLY A 411 20.32 -26.76 6.18
C GLY A 411 18.96 -26.91 6.84
N SER A 412 17.85 -26.85 6.09
CA SER A 412 16.51 -27.04 6.65
C SER A 412 16.27 -28.50 7.05
N THR A 413 15.67 -28.68 8.23
CA THR A 413 15.21 -29.99 8.75
C THR A 413 13.75 -30.26 8.43
N VAL A 414 12.98 -29.24 7.99
CA VAL A 414 11.58 -29.40 7.61
C VAL A 414 11.39 -29.87 6.17
N LEU A 415 12.42 -29.71 5.32
CA LEU A 415 12.40 -30.09 3.91
C LEU A 415 13.04 -31.47 3.65
N ASP A 416 12.39 -32.29 2.83
CA ASP A 416 13.02 -33.47 2.24
C ASP A 416 13.91 -33.12 1.03
N ALA A 417 14.64 -34.10 0.50
CA ALA A 417 15.55 -33.89 -0.63
C ALA A 417 14.84 -33.43 -1.92
N THR A 418 13.62 -33.91 -2.16
CA THR A 418 12.81 -33.54 -3.33
C THR A 418 12.34 -32.09 -3.22
N GLN A 419 11.84 -31.71 -2.06
CA GLN A 419 11.37 -30.35 -1.77
C GLN A 419 12.52 -29.34 -1.84
N LYS A 420 13.71 -29.69 -1.32
CA LYS A 420 14.92 -28.85 -1.46
C LYS A 420 15.26 -28.60 -2.93
N ALA A 421 15.30 -29.66 -3.74
CA ALA A 421 15.57 -29.54 -5.18
C ALA A 421 14.48 -28.73 -5.90
N GLN A 422 13.21 -28.91 -5.53
CA GLN A 422 12.09 -28.16 -6.09
C GLN A 422 12.19 -26.65 -5.77
N ILE A 423 12.46 -26.29 -4.51
CA ILE A 423 12.61 -24.87 -4.12
C ILE A 423 13.79 -24.23 -4.85
N ILE A 424 14.94 -24.91 -4.92
CA ILE A 424 16.11 -24.40 -5.66
C ILE A 424 15.76 -24.19 -7.15
N GLY A 425 15.07 -25.16 -7.77
CA GLY A 425 14.63 -25.04 -9.16
C GLY A 425 13.62 -23.93 -9.39
N LEU A 426 12.70 -23.70 -8.45
CA LEU A 426 11.76 -22.56 -8.52
C LEU A 426 12.49 -21.23 -8.41
N LEU A 427 13.47 -21.11 -7.51
CA LEU A 427 14.30 -19.91 -7.41
C LEU A 427 15.09 -19.65 -8.70
N ASP A 428 15.60 -20.70 -9.37
CA ASP A 428 16.23 -20.57 -10.69
C ASP A 428 15.24 -20.10 -11.77
N GLN A 429 13.98 -20.53 -11.71
CA GLN A 429 12.94 -20.08 -12.65
C GLN A 429 12.57 -18.62 -12.45
N ILE A 430 12.46 -18.17 -11.20
CA ILE A 430 12.02 -16.81 -10.87
C ILE A 430 13.18 -15.82 -11.06
N PHE A 431 14.41 -16.19 -10.71
CA PHE A 431 15.56 -15.27 -10.65
C PHE A 431 16.67 -15.58 -11.65
N GLY A 432 16.39 -16.47 -12.61
CA GLY A 432 17.36 -16.91 -13.59
C GLY A 432 18.26 -18.04 -13.10
N ALA A 433 18.82 -18.76 -14.08
CA ALA A 433 19.58 -19.98 -13.84
C ALA A 433 20.79 -19.76 -12.91
N GLY A 434 20.89 -20.55 -11.84
CA GLY A 434 21.97 -20.52 -10.87
C GLY A 434 21.67 -19.71 -9.61
N SER A 435 20.64 -18.88 -9.63
CA SER A 435 20.22 -18.04 -8.50
C SER A 435 19.75 -18.86 -7.31
N GLY A 436 19.09 -20.01 -7.51
CA GLY A 436 18.59 -20.86 -6.44
C GLY A 436 19.70 -21.42 -5.54
N ALA A 437 20.79 -21.91 -6.15
CA ALA A 437 21.95 -22.39 -5.41
C ALA A 437 22.66 -21.25 -4.65
N GLN A 438 22.76 -20.07 -5.27
CA GLN A 438 23.36 -18.89 -4.64
C GLN A 438 22.54 -18.41 -3.44
N ILE A 439 21.22 -18.29 -3.59
CA ILE A 439 20.29 -17.91 -2.51
C ILE A 439 20.35 -18.91 -1.35
N ALA A 440 20.37 -20.22 -1.65
CA ALA A 440 20.51 -21.25 -0.61
C ALA A 440 21.84 -21.10 0.17
N ALA A 441 22.94 -20.74 -0.51
CA ALA A 441 24.22 -20.47 0.13
C ALA A 441 24.19 -19.22 1.01
N LEU A 442 23.48 -18.16 0.59
CA LEU A 442 23.26 -16.96 1.41
C LEU A 442 22.52 -17.31 2.71
N GLY A 443 21.49 -18.16 2.62
CA GLY A 443 20.70 -18.56 3.79
C GLY A 443 21.50 -19.36 4.81
N ALA A 444 22.34 -20.29 4.34
CA ALA A 444 23.28 -21.01 5.19
C ALA A 444 24.27 -20.08 5.92
N ALA A 445 24.61 -18.93 5.31
CA ALA A 445 25.48 -17.91 5.88
C ALA A 445 24.74 -16.85 6.72
N GLY A 446 23.40 -16.89 6.80
CA GLY A 446 22.59 -15.87 7.49
C GLY A 446 22.59 -14.49 6.84
N LEU A 447 22.93 -14.45 5.55
CA LEU A 447 22.96 -13.21 4.78
C LEU A 447 21.54 -12.81 4.35
N PRO A 448 21.30 -11.51 4.10
CA PRO A 448 19.98 -11.01 3.80
C PRO A 448 19.42 -11.64 2.54
N PHE A 449 18.09 -11.77 2.50
CA PHE A 449 17.39 -12.25 1.33
C PHE A 449 17.49 -11.20 0.21
N PRO A 450 18.12 -11.53 -0.93
CA PRO A 450 18.34 -10.57 -2.00
C PRO A 450 17.03 -10.09 -2.67
N LEU A 451 15.91 -10.78 -2.43
CA LEU A 451 14.58 -10.37 -2.93
C LEU A 451 13.96 -9.22 -2.14
N ALA A 452 14.48 -8.94 -0.96
CA ALA A 452 14.02 -7.83 -0.15
C ALA A 452 14.82 -6.54 -0.47
N ALA A 453 15.28 -6.42 -1.74
CA ALA A 453 15.95 -5.25 -2.30
C ALA A 453 15.04 -4.02 -2.34
N ASP A 454 13.74 -4.27 -2.49
CA ASP A 454 12.69 -3.26 -2.48
C ASP A 454 12.29 -2.86 -1.04
N ALA A 455 12.61 -3.69 -0.05
CA ALA A 455 12.30 -3.44 1.36
C ALA A 455 13.47 -2.79 2.11
N TRP A 456 13.31 -2.52 3.41
CA TRP A 456 14.35 -1.87 4.23
C TRP A 456 15.68 -2.65 4.27
N THR A 457 15.65 -3.97 4.11
CA THR A 457 16.86 -4.80 4.00
C THR A 457 17.69 -4.48 2.75
N GLY A 458 17.06 -3.95 1.70
CA GLY A 458 17.71 -3.41 0.52
C GLY A 458 18.36 -2.04 0.74
N TYR A 459 18.09 -1.37 1.86
CA TYR A 459 18.62 -0.05 2.24
C TYR A 459 19.21 -0.09 3.66
N PRO A 460 20.28 -0.87 3.89
CA PRO A 460 20.74 -1.20 5.24
C PRO A 460 21.17 0.01 6.07
N SER A 461 21.80 1.02 5.46
CA SER A 461 22.18 2.24 6.18
C SER A 461 20.96 3.05 6.63
N ALA A 462 19.94 3.19 5.77
CA ALA A 462 18.68 3.83 6.15
C ALA A 462 17.94 3.05 7.24
N ARG A 463 17.93 1.72 7.14
CA ARG A 463 17.35 0.82 8.15
C ARG A 463 18.01 0.97 9.51
N ILE A 464 19.34 1.06 9.59
CA ILE A 464 20.04 1.25 10.85
C ILE A 464 19.62 2.56 11.53
N LYS A 465 19.61 3.68 10.79
CA LYS A 465 19.15 4.98 11.32
C LYS A 465 17.72 4.88 11.88
N MET A 466 16.83 4.20 11.15
CA MET A 466 15.46 3.97 11.59
C MET A 466 15.42 3.18 12.90
N LEU A 467 16.15 2.07 12.99
CA LEU A 467 16.24 1.25 14.20
C LEU A 467 16.85 2.00 15.38
N GLU A 468 17.85 2.86 15.15
CA GLU A 468 18.43 3.74 16.16
C GLU A 468 17.40 4.73 16.69
N ALA A 469 16.58 5.32 15.82
CA ALA A 469 15.48 6.19 16.23
C ALA A 469 14.43 5.43 17.07
N LEU A 470 14.03 4.25 16.62
CA LEU A 470 13.09 3.38 17.36
C LEU A 470 13.65 2.92 18.71
N SER A 471 14.97 2.68 18.80
CA SER A 471 15.62 2.27 20.06
C SER A 471 15.41 3.30 21.19
N LYS A 472 15.26 4.58 20.83
CA LYS A 472 15.03 5.70 21.75
C LYS A 472 13.56 5.84 22.16
N ALA A 473 12.62 5.30 21.38
CA ALA A 473 11.20 5.29 21.70
C ALA A 473 10.89 4.30 22.84
N PRO A 474 9.99 4.59 23.78
CA PRO A 474 9.65 3.66 24.86
C PRO A 474 8.92 2.42 24.33
N ASN A 475 7.94 2.58 23.43
CA ASN A 475 7.08 1.48 22.98
C ASN A 475 6.78 1.55 21.47
N PRO A 476 7.79 1.32 20.61
CA PRO A 476 7.60 1.33 19.17
C PRO A 476 6.94 0.04 18.64
N VAL A 477 5.96 0.20 17.75
CA VAL A 477 5.33 -0.86 16.97
C VAL A 477 5.23 -0.40 15.51
N VAL A 478 5.73 -1.22 14.59
CA VAL A 478 5.70 -0.96 13.15
C VAL A 478 4.59 -1.79 12.52
N LEU A 479 3.81 -1.15 11.64
CA LEU A 479 2.72 -1.72 10.85
C LEU A 479 3.07 -1.56 9.37
N THR A 480 3.04 -2.66 8.63
CA THR A 480 3.60 -2.73 7.27
C THR A 480 2.66 -3.43 6.28
N GLY A 481 2.77 -3.14 4.99
CA GLY A 481 2.04 -3.78 3.88
C GLY A 481 2.99 -4.43 2.85
N ASP A 482 2.76 -4.12 1.56
CA ASP A 482 3.58 -4.47 0.36
C ASP A 482 3.75 -5.97 0.07
N SER A 483 4.27 -6.75 1.01
CA SER A 483 4.73 -8.13 0.77
C SER A 483 3.64 -9.17 0.44
N HIS A 484 2.36 -8.82 0.53
CA HIS A 484 1.20 -9.71 0.30
C HIS A 484 1.13 -10.96 1.20
N ASN A 485 1.94 -11.00 2.26
CA ASN A 485 2.04 -12.10 3.20
C ASN A 485 1.97 -11.56 4.64
N ALA A 486 1.53 -12.39 5.58
CA ALA A 486 1.47 -11.95 6.97
C ALA A 486 2.80 -12.19 7.68
N TRP A 487 3.22 -11.26 8.53
CA TRP A 487 4.48 -11.31 9.26
C TRP A 487 4.30 -10.78 10.69
N THR A 488 4.94 -11.43 11.64
CA THR A 488 5.18 -10.90 12.99
C THR A 488 6.65 -11.14 13.31
N ALA A 489 7.40 -10.06 13.54
CA ALA A 489 8.83 -10.15 13.84
C ALA A 489 9.25 -9.09 14.86
N ASN A 490 10.36 -9.35 15.55
CA ASN A 490 11.01 -8.34 16.38
C ASN A 490 12.11 -7.63 15.59
N LEU A 491 12.13 -6.31 15.70
CA LEU A 491 13.14 -5.46 15.10
C LEU A 491 14.37 -5.44 16.00
N VAL A 492 15.51 -5.91 15.49
CA VAL A 492 16.78 -5.93 16.22
C VAL A 492 17.70 -4.87 15.65
N LEU A 493 18.20 -3.98 16.51
CA LEU A 493 19.37 -3.16 16.22
C LEU A 493 20.62 -4.01 16.49
N PRO A 494 21.43 -4.35 15.48
CA PRO A 494 22.61 -5.18 15.69
C PRO A 494 23.63 -4.49 16.63
N SER A 495 24.20 -5.26 17.57
CA SER A 495 25.23 -4.76 18.49
C SER A 495 26.22 -5.87 18.88
N ALA A 496 27.43 -5.48 19.30
CA ALA A 496 28.43 -6.43 19.82
C ALA A 496 28.00 -7.10 21.14
N GLU A 497 27.03 -6.50 21.85
CA GLU A 497 26.53 -6.95 23.16
C GLU A 497 25.32 -7.91 23.05
N GLY A 498 24.86 -8.19 21.82
CA GLY A 498 23.77 -9.11 21.53
C GLY A 498 22.54 -8.46 20.86
N ALA A 499 21.64 -9.32 20.40
CA ALA A 499 20.43 -8.95 19.66
C ALA A 499 19.25 -8.67 20.61
N LYS A 500 19.04 -7.40 20.97
CA LYS A 500 17.86 -6.98 21.75
C LYS A 500 16.81 -6.34 20.83
N PRO A 501 15.52 -6.70 20.97
CA PRO A 501 14.44 -6.02 20.28
C PRO A 501 14.41 -4.51 20.61
N VAL A 502 14.39 -3.69 19.57
CA VAL A 502 14.15 -2.24 19.65
C VAL A 502 12.72 -1.87 19.28
N GLY A 503 11.93 -2.83 18.81
CA GLY A 503 10.51 -2.71 18.49
C GLY A 503 9.95 -4.02 17.94
N ALA A 504 8.65 -4.06 17.72
CA ALA A 504 7.98 -5.17 17.02
C ALA A 504 7.41 -4.67 15.69
N GLU A 505 7.42 -5.53 14.69
CA GLU A 505 6.79 -5.28 13.39
C GLU A 505 5.69 -6.31 13.12
N PHE A 506 4.57 -5.81 12.61
CA PHE A 506 3.47 -6.59 12.07
C PHE A 506 3.30 -6.22 10.60
N GLY A 507 3.67 -7.14 9.71
CA GLY A 507 3.43 -7.03 8.28
C GLY A 507 2.08 -7.65 7.94
N GLY A 508 1.18 -6.86 7.37
CA GLY A 508 -0.10 -7.32 6.90
C GLY A 508 0.02 -8.11 5.60
N THR A 509 -0.79 -9.16 5.48
CA THR A 509 -1.12 -9.70 4.17
C THR A 509 -1.93 -8.68 3.36
N SER A 510 -2.22 -9.02 2.13
CA SER A 510 -2.99 -8.23 1.17
C SER A 510 -4.51 -8.45 1.30
N ILE A 511 -5.27 -7.43 0.88
CA ILE A 511 -6.74 -7.52 0.76
C ILE A 511 -7.13 -8.55 -0.31
N SER A 512 -6.43 -8.55 -1.44
CA SER A 512 -6.69 -9.48 -2.55
C SER A 512 -5.46 -9.82 -3.39
N SER A 513 -4.39 -9.02 -3.32
CA SER A 513 -3.18 -9.28 -4.12
C SER A 513 -2.51 -10.61 -3.74
N PRO A 514 -2.02 -11.40 -4.68
CA PRO A 514 -1.41 -12.71 -4.44
C PRO A 514 -0.04 -12.57 -3.77
N GLY A 515 0.29 -13.44 -2.82
CA GLY A 515 1.60 -13.44 -2.14
C GLY A 515 2.59 -14.37 -2.80
N ILE A 516 3.69 -14.70 -2.10
CA ILE A 516 4.74 -15.52 -2.70
C ILE A 516 4.25 -16.91 -3.14
N GLU A 517 3.16 -17.42 -2.56
CA GLU A 517 2.62 -18.74 -2.90
C GLU A 517 2.32 -18.92 -4.39
N GLN A 518 2.00 -17.83 -5.09
CA GLN A 518 1.73 -17.85 -6.53
C GLN A 518 2.94 -18.30 -7.37
N TYR A 519 4.15 -18.17 -6.83
CA TYR A 519 5.42 -18.55 -7.45
C TYR A 519 5.88 -19.95 -7.02
N LEU A 520 5.30 -20.52 -5.97
CA LEU A 520 5.76 -21.75 -5.34
C LEU A 520 4.91 -22.94 -5.79
N LEU A 521 4.81 -23.09 -7.11
CA LEU A 521 3.92 -24.03 -7.79
C LEU A 521 4.11 -25.47 -7.28
N GLY A 522 3.12 -25.97 -6.54
CA GLY A 522 3.10 -27.33 -6.00
C GLY A 522 3.72 -27.49 -4.61
N LEU A 523 4.09 -26.40 -3.93
CA LEU A 523 4.55 -26.44 -2.54
C LEU A 523 3.50 -25.83 -1.59
N PRO A 524 3.21 -26.47 -0.44
CA PRO A 524 2.34 -25.88 0.57
C PRO A 524 2.95 -24.59 1.14
N PRO A 525 2.22 -23.47 1.22
CA PRO A 525 2.72 -22.23 1.81
C PRO A 525 3.22 -22.39 3.27
N GLU A 526 2.64 -23.33 4.02
CA GLU A 526 3.02 -23.62 5.41
C GLU A 526 4.44 -24.19 5.50
N LEU A 527 4.89 -24.95 4.49
CA LEU A 527 6.24 -25.48 4.44
C LEU A 527 7.27 -24.35 4.30
N ILE A 528 6.94 -23.35 3.48
CA ILE A 528 7.78 -22.18 3.24
C ILE A 528 7.86 -21.31 4.50
N ALA A 529 6.72 -21.09 5.16
CA ALA A 529 6.66 -20.42 6.44
C ALA A 529 7.56 -21.12 7.48
N ALA A 530 7.51 -22.46 7.55
CA ALA A 530 8.34 -23.24 8.47
C ALA A 530 9.85 -23.08 8.18
N VAL A 531 10.26 -23.08 6.91
CA VAL A 531 11.67 -22.86 6.53
C VAL A 531 12.14 -21.45 6.92
N LEU A 532 11.32 -20.42 6.71
CA LEU A 532 11.67 -19.05 7.08
C LEU A 532 11.83 -18.90 8.59
N VAL A 533 10.93 -19.48 9.39
CA VAL A 533 11.02 -19.47 10.86
C VAL A 533 12.24 -20.27 11.34
N GLU A 534 12.49 -21.46 10.79
CA GLU A 534 13.65 -22.29 11.12
C GLU A 534 14.98 -21.58 10.78
N THR A 535 15.02 -20.87 9.66
CA THR A 535 16.17 -20.07 9.24
C THR A 535 16.37 -18.92 10.21
N SER A 536 15.32 -18.15 10.49
CA SER A 536 15.35 -17.00 11.40
C SER A 536 15.86 -17.40 12.80
N ALA A 537 15.40 -18.54 13.33
CA ALA A 537 15.80 -19.04 14.65
C ALA A 537 17.31 -19.29 14.80
N ARG A 538 18.03 -19.53 13.69
CA ARG A 538 19.49 -19.76 13.68
C ARG A 538 20.30 -18.48 13.62
N HIS A 539 19.67 -17.34 13.30
CA HIS A 539 20.38 -16.08 13.04
C HIS A 539 20.07 -15.03 14.13
N PRO A 540 21.07 -14.40 14.74
CA PRO A 540 20.86 -13.55 15.91
C PRO A 540 20.04 -12.28 15.59
N ASN A 541 20.19 -11.71 14.39
CA ASN A 541 19.52 -10.47 14.00
C ASN A 541 18.15 -10.67 13.33
N ASP A 542 17.83 -11.91 12.95
CA ASP A 542 16.52 -12.29 12.46
C ASP A 542 15.69 -12.80 13.64
N LYS A 543 14.49 -12.25 13.82
CA LYS A 543 13.59 -12.57 14.94
C LYS A 543 12.15 -12.67 14.45
N LEU A 544 11.96 -13.41 13.36
CA LEU A 544 10.65 -13.80 12.85
C LEU A 544 9.97 -14.74 13.85
N ILE A 545 8.76 -14.38 14.24
CA ILE A 545 7.92 -15.16 15.17
C ILE A 545 6.88 -15.96 14.39
N PHE A 546 6.25 -15.30 13.41
CA PHE A 546 5.16 -15.87 12.64
C PHE A 546 5.17 -15.34 11.23
N THR A 547 4.80 -16.20 10.29
CA THR A 547 4.46 -15.78 8.94
C THR A 547 3.39 -16.66 8.32
N ASP A 548 2.58 -16.07 7.44
CA ASP A 548 1.64 -16.78 6.58
C ASP A 548 1.89 -16.43 5.12
N GLN A 549 2.24 -17.45 4.35
CA GLN A 549 2.70 -17.30 2.98
C GLN A 549 1.59 -17.47 1.94
N GLY A 550 0.32 -17.65 2.31
CA GLY A 550 -0.72 -18.02 1.34
C GLY A 550 -2.09 -17.37 1.52
N ARG A 551 -2.45 -16.92 2.73
CA ARG A 551 -3.78 -16.39 3.02
C ARG A 551 -3.85 -14.87 2.90
N ARG A 552 -4.99 -14.39 2.43
CA ARG A 552 -5.35 -12.97 2.30
C ARG A 552 -6.16 -12.50 3.49
N GLY A 553 -6.27 -11.19 3.70
CA GLY A 553 -6.85 -10.69 4.94
C GLY A 553 -6.54 -9.23 5.26
N LEU A 554 -6.56 -8.92 6.55
CA LEU A 554 -6.15 -7.63 7.11
C LEU A 554 -5.61 -7.80 8.52
N MET A 555 -5.07 -6.72 9.10
CA MET A 555 -4.78 -6.69 10.53
C MET A 555 -5.82 -5.86 11.29
N LEU A 556 -6.26 -6.35 12.44
CA LEU A 556 -7.00 -5.56 13.42
C LEU A 556 -6.08 -5.24 14.59
N VAL A 557 -5.88 -3.95 14.85
CA VAL A 557 -4.95 -3.45 15.87
C VAL A 557 -5.76 -2.83 17.01
N ASP A 558 -5.50 -3.29 18.23
CA ASP A 558 -6.13 -2.81 19.45
C ASP A 558 -5.07 -2.29 20.41
N VAL A 559 -5.07 -0.97 20.63
CA VAL A 559 -4.08 -0.28 21.43
C VAL A 559 -4.70 0.10 22.77
N THR A 560 -4.04 -0.27 23.86
CA THR A 560 -4.41 0.10 25.23
C THR A 560 -3.16 0.57 25.99
N PRO A 561 -3.28 1.25 27.14
CA PRO A 561 -2.11 1.62 27.94
C PRO A 561 -1.20 0.44 28.33
N LYS A 562 -1.71 -0.80 28.28
CA LYS A 562 -0.99 -2.00 28.72
C LYS A 562 -0.36 -2.80 27.58
N ALA A 563 -0.95 -2.77 26.39
CA ALA A 563 -0.48 -3.54 25.25
C ALA A 563 -1.05 -3.00 23.93
N VAL A 564 -0.30 -3.25 22.85
CA VAL A 564 -0.84 -3.31 21.48
C VAL A 564 -1.11 -4.77 21.15
N THR A 565 -2.34 -5.10 20.77
CA THR A 565 -2.73 -6.43 20.30
C THR A 565 -3.00 -6.36 18.80
N VAL A 566 -2.48 -7.31 18.04
CA VAL A 566 -2.67 -7.39 16.60
C VAL A 566 -3.24 -8.75 16.25
N ASP A 567 -4.40 -8.73 15.61
CA ASP A 567 -5.06 -9.88 15.01
C ASP A 567 -4.77 -9.88 13.51
N HIS A 568 -4.01 -10.85 13.02
CA HIS A 568 -3.99 -11.20 11.60
C HIS A 568 -5.28 -11.95 11.29
N VAL A 569 -6.22 -11.28 10.61
CA VAL A 569 -7.52 -11.85 10.23
C VAL A 569 -7.43 -12.32 8.78
N PHE A 570 -7.49 -13.62 8.59
CA PHE A 570 -7.45 -14.26 7.29
C PHE A 570 -8.84 -14.56 6.77
N VAL A 571 -9.03 -14.43 5.45
CA VAL A 571 -10.18 -14.97 4.74
C VAL A 571 -9.74 -16.23 3.99
N SER A 572 -10.57 -17.27 4.04
CA SER A 572 -10.30 -18.56 3.39
C SER A 572 -10.22 -18.48 1.86
N THR A 573 -10.82 -17.45 1.24
CA THR A 573 -10.73 -17.22 -0.20
C THR A 573 -11.02 -15.75 -0.53
N VAL A 574 -10.41 -15.26 -1.61
CA VAL A 574 -10.77 -14.01 -2.29
C VAL A 574 -11.43 -14.27 -3.64
N PHE A 575 -11.54 -15.53 -4.06
CA PHE A 575 -12.08 -15.90 -5.37
C PHE A 575 -13.60 -16.09 -5.36
N GLU A 576 -14.19 -16.21 -4.18
CA GLU A 576 -15.64 -16.32 -3.98
C GLU A 576 -16.11 -15.30 -2.95
N LYS A 577 -17.39 -14.92 -3.00
CA LYS A 577 -17.97 -14.00 -2.01
C LYS A 577 -18.29 -14.68 -0.68
N GLY A 578 -18.47 -16.00 -0.67
CA GLY A 578 -18.64 -16.80 0.55
C GLY A 578 -17.28 -17.25 1.07
N TYR A 579 -16.99 -16.99 2.34
CA TYR A 579 -15.72 -17.34 2.97
C TYR A 579 -15.90 -17.54 4.47
N ALA A 580 -15.01 -18.34 5.07
CA ALA A 580 -14.75 -18.37 6.50
C ALA A 580 -13.55 -17.47 6.86
N THR A 581 -13.45 -17.10 8.14
CA THR A 581 -12.32 -16.35 8.70
C THR A 581 -11.54 -17.17 9.72
N GLU A 582 -10.24 -16.90 9.83
CA GLU A 582 -9.36 -17.41 10.89
C GLU A 582 -8.50 -16.25 11.41
N THR A 583 -8.18 -16.27 12.71
CA THR A 583 -7.37 -15.21 13.32
C THR A 583 -6.13 -15.79 14.00
N LYS A 584 -4.98 -15.17 13.76
CA LYS A 584 -3.76 -15.35 14.56
C LYS A 584 -3.46 -14.08 15.35
N ARG A 585 -3.32 -14.21 16.67
CA ARG A 585 -3.20 -13.07 17.59
C ARG A 585 -1.83 -12.96 18.20
N PHE A 586 -1.29 -11.76 18.19
CA PHE A 586 -0.06 -11.39 18.84
C PHE A 586 -0.27 -10.15 19.70
N ARG A 587 0.64 -9.92 20.65
CA ARG A 587 0.64 -8.69 21.43
C ARG A 587 2.05 -8.21 21.74
N VAL A 588 2.16 -6.92 21.96
CA VAL A 588 3.35 -6.26 22.50
C VAL A 588 2.94 -5.67 23.85
N PRO A 589 3.38 -6.24 24.98
CA PRO A 589 3.15 -5.63 26.28
C PRO A 589 3.97 -4.34 26.43
N VAL A 590 3.43 -3.36 27.15
CA VAL A 590 4.11 -2.09 27.42
C VAL A 590 5.47 -2.34 28.10
N GLY A 591 6.50 -1.63 27.64
CA GLY A 591 7.88 -1.71 28.10
C GLY A 591 8.68 -2.91 27.58
N LYS A 592 8.07 -3.81 26.79
CA LYS A 592 8.77 -5.02 26.30
C LYS A 592 9.45 -4.85 24.95
N LYS A 593 8.93 -3.99 24.07
CA LYS A 593 9.40 -3.79 22.68
C LYS A 593 9.48 -5.08 21.84
N ALA A 594 8.85 -6.16 22.28
CA ALA A 594 8.89 -7.46 21.63
C ALA A 594 7.47 -8.01 21.55
N ALA A 595 7.14 -8.59 20.40
CA ALA A 595 5.90 -9.32 20.20
C ALA A 595 5.98 -10.72 20.83
N GLU A 596 4.84 -11.18 21.31
CA GLU A 596 4.61 -12.55 21.76
C GLU A 596 3.26 -13.03 21.21
N GLU A 597 3.15 -14.34 20.93
CA GLU A 597 1.86 -14.94 20.59
C GLU A 597 0.92 -14.83 21.80
N ALA A 598 -0.31 -14.37 21.57
CA ALA A 598 -1.30 -14.29 22.63
C ALA A 598 -2.28 -15.45 22.46
N VAL A 599 -2.46 -16.22 23.53
CA VAL A 599 -3.49 -17.26 23.56
C VAL A 599 -4.85 -16.59 23.36
N SER A 600 -5.63 -17.08 22.39
CA SER A 600 -7.03 -16.69 22.22
C SER A 600 -7.79 -17.07 23.49
N SER A 601 -8.17 -16.05 24.27
CA SER A 601 -8.97 -16.18 25.49
C SER A 601 -10.39 -16.64 25.22
#